data_AF-A0A653W6E2-F1
#
_entry.id   AF-A0A653W6E2-F1
#
_cell.length_a   1.000
_cell.length_b   1.000
_cell.length_c   1.000
_cell.angle_alpha   90.00
_cell.angle_beta   90.00
_cell.angle_gamma   90.00
#
_symmetry.space_group_name_H-M   'P 1'
#
loop_
_entity.id
_entity.type
_entity.pdbx_description
1 polymer ?
#
loop_
_entity_poly.entity_id
_entity_poly.type
_entity_poly.pdbx_seq_one_letter_code
_entity_poly.pdbx_strand_id
1 'polypeptide(L)'
;MIHDNIEVEFDGHLWRGHPPVEVFQEIKGNYSHLEKPFFRGIGATDAAIAKWTRGQMTSQLEALPAGARLEWIFTTFEELAQIVRTAVRRARFPIDMKFIPLKK
;
A
#
# COMPACT_ATOMS: atom_id res chain seq x y z
N MET A 1 -15.98 20.72 -6.19
CA MET A 1 -14.55 20.35 -6.33
C MET A 1 -14.16 19.63 -5.06
N ILE A 2 -14.10 18.30 -5.10
CA ILE A 2 -13.58 17.50 -3.99
C ILE A 2 -12.07 17.52 -4.18
N HIS A 3 -11.36 18.19 -3.27
CA HIS A 3 -9.92 18.08 -3.18
C HIS A 3 -9.62 16.74 -2.52
N ASP A 4 -9.38 15.71 -3.34
CA ASP A 4 -8.81 14.45 -2.86
C ASP A 4 -7.32 14.68 -2.58
N ASN A 5 -7.02 15.49 -1.56
CA ASN A 5 -5.71 15.51 -0.91
C ASN A 5 -5.59 14.23 -0.07
N ILE A 6 -5.52 13.08 -0.73
CA ILE A 6 -4.95 11.89 -0.09
C ILE A 6 -3.45 12.19 0.02
N GLU A 7 -3.08 12.81 1.13
CA GLU A 7 -1.70 12.94 1.56
C GLU A 7 -1.12 11.52 1.59
N VAL A 8 -0.27 11.21 0.62
CA VAL A 8 0.46 9.95 0.60
C VAL A 8 1.48 10.07 1.74
N GLU A 9 1.15 9.51 2.90
CA GLU A 9 2.04 9.42 4.06
C GLU A 9 3.26 8.52 3.71
N PHE A 10 4.24 9.07 2.98
CA PHE A 10 5.57 8.46 2.89
C PHE A 10 6.23 8.57 4.26
N ASP A 11 6.27 7.46 4.99
CA ASP A 11 6.79 7.43 6.36
C ASP A 11 8.33 7.24 6.41
N GLY A 12 9.01 7.53 5.28
CA GLY A 12 10.45 7.57 5.16
C GLY A 12 11.01 6.80 3.96
N HIS A 13 12.31 6.95 3.74
CA HIS A 13 13.11 6.10 2.87
C HIS A 13 14.43 5.77 3.57
N LEU A 14 14.98 4.60 3.31
CA LEU A 14 16.18 4.14 3.98
C LEU A 14 17.00 3.21 3.08
N TRP A 15 18.31 3.21 3.30
CA TRP A 15 19.24 2.37 2.55
C TRP A 15 19.42 1.01 3.23
N ARG A 16 19.20 -0.09 2.51
CA ARG A 16 19.31 -1.47 3.01
C ARG A 16 20.21 -2.33 2.11
N GLY A 17 20.94 -3.27 2.71
CA GLY A 17 21.71 -4.31 2.00
C GLY A 17 23.15 -3.94 1.63
N HIS A 18 23.81 -4.85 0.90
CA HIS A 18 25.15 -4.67 0.34
C HIS A 18 25.22 -5.28 -1.08
N PRO A 19 25.33 -4.50 -2.17
CA PRO A 19 25.40 -3.02 -2.18
C PRO A 19 24.11 -2.37 -1.65
N PRO A 20 24.19 -1.13 -1.12
CA PRO A 20 23.05 -0.47 -0.53
C PRO A 20 21.99 -0.14 -1.60
N VAL A 21 20.72 -0.41 -1.27
CA VAL A 21 19.55 -0.12 -2.09
C VAL A 21 18.63 0.81 -1.33
N GLU A 22 18.16 1.87 -1.97
CA GLU A 22 17.18 2.79 -1.40
C GLU A 22 15.80 2.13 -1.35
N VAL A 23 15.16 2.15 -0.19
CA VAL A 23 13.84 1.56 0.04
C VAL A 23 12.90 2.63 0.58
N PHE A 24 11.87 2.95 -0.20
CA PHE A 24 10.79 3.84 0.18
C PHE A 24 9.73 3.06 0.94
N GLN A 25 9.43 3.49 2.16
CA GLN A 25 8.46 2.85 3.04
C GLN A 25 7.17 3.66 3.09
N GLU A 26 6.05 2.96 3.02
CA GLU A 26 4.74 3.55 3.24
C GLU A 26 3.98 2.74 4.29
N ILE A 27 3.52 3.43 5.34
CA ILE A 27 2.70 2.81 6.37
C ILE A 27 1.23 2.88 5.97
N LYS A 28 0.59 1.71 5.92
CA LYS A 28 -0.82 1.53 5.63
C LYS A 28 -1.58 1.26 6.93
N GLY A 29 -1.69 2.30 7.77
CA GLY A 29 -2.30 2.20 9.10
C GLY A 29 -3.72 2.76 9.22
N ASN A 30 -4.08 3.77 8.42
CA ASN A 30 -5.36 4.49 8.55
C ASN A 30 -6.40 4.12 7.48
N TYR A 31 -6.30 2.92 6.91
CA TYR A 31 -7.23 2.44 5.87
C TYR A 31 -8.56 1.91 6.43
N SER A 32 -8.89 2.28 7.67
CA SER A 32 -10.17 1.99 8.31
C SER A 32 -11.38 2.45 7.48
N HIS A 33 -11.18 3.46 6.61
CA HIS A 33 -12.21 3.94 5.69
C HIS A 33 -12.59 2.91 4.63
N LEU A 34 -11.66 2.07 4.15
CA LEU A 34 -11.95 0.99 3.19
C LEU A 34 -12.83 -0.11 3.79
N GLU A 35 -12.83 -0.23 5.13
CA GLU A 35 -13.65 -1.19 5.88
C GLU A 35 -15.03 -0.65 6.29
N LYS A 36 -15.31 0.65 6.10
CA LYS A 36 -16.60 1.21 6.54
C LYS A 36 -17.77 0.48 5.84
N PRO A 37 -18.88 0.19 6.54
CA PRO A 37 -20.06 -0.44 5.96
C PRO A 37 -20.58 0.25 4.69
N PHE A 38 -20.37 1.57 4.59
CA PHE A 38 -20.62 2.35 3.39
C PHE A 38 -19.82 1.86 2.18
N PHE A 39 -18.51 1.60 2.32
CA PHE A 39 -17.66 1.07 1.26
C PHE A 39 -17.99 -0.38 0.92
N ARG A 40 -18.30 -1.23 1.91
CA ARG A 40 -18.84 -2.58 1.67
C ARG A 40 -20.18 -2.53 0.92
N GLY A 41 -21.04 -1.55 1.23
CA GLY A 41 -22.37 -1.36 0.63
C GLY A 41 -22.38 -0.77 -0.78
N ILE A 42 -21.36 0.01 -1.17
CA ILE A 42 -21.17 0.52 -2.55
C ILE A 42 -20.26 -0.36 -3.43
N GLY A 43 -19.83 -1.51 -2.92
CA GLY A 43 -19.07 -2.49 -3.69
C GLY A 43 -17.55 -2.38 -3.59
N ALA A 44 -17.01 -2.11 -2.39
CA ALA A 44 -15.63 -2.46 -2.02
C ALA A 44 -15.48 -4.00 -2.04
N THR A 45 -15.57 -4.54 -3.24
CA THR A 45 -15.28 -5.90 -3.60
C THR A 45 -13.77 -6.04 -3.70
N ASP A 46 -13.27 -7.28 -3.67
CA ASP A 46 -11.87 -7.58 -3.99
C ASP A 46 -11.41 -6.88 -5.29
N ALA A 47 -12.33 -6.68 -6.25
CA ALA A 47 -12.06 -5.97 -7.49
C ALA A 47 -11.81 -4.46 -7.29
N ALA A 48 -12.56 -3.81 -6.40
CA ALA A 48 -12.34 -2.40 -6.06
C ALA A 48 -11.02 -2.21 -5.31
N ILE A 49 -10.72 -3.08 -4.34
CA ILE A 49 -9.43 -3.08 -3.62
C ILE A 49 -8.29 -3.35 -4.58
N ALA A 50 -8.45 -4.29 -5.52
CA ALA A 50 -7.45 -4.56 -6.56
C ALA A 50 -7.25 -3.36 -7.51
N LYS A 51 -8.33 -2.67 -7.90
CA LYS A 51 -8.26 -1.46 -8.72
C LYS A 51 -7.53 -0.33 -7.99
N TRP A 52 -7.90 -0.08 -6.73
CA TRP A 52 -7.22 0.90 -5.88
C TRP A 52 -5.73 0.56 -5.71
N THR A 53 -5.43 -0.69 -5.37
CA THR A 53 -4.06 -1.20 -5.23
C THR A 53 -3.26 -0.95 -6.51
N ARG A 54 -3.81 -1.29 -7.68
CA ARG A 54 -3.16 -1.06 -8.97
C ARG A 54 -2.86 0.41 -9.20
N GLY A 55 -3.82 1.31 -8.96
CA GLY A 55 -3.63 2.74 -9.16
C GLY A 55 -2.50 3.29 -8.29
N GLN A 56 -2.52 2.99 -6.99
CA GLN A 56 -1.47 3.41 -6.06
C GLN A 56 -0.11 2.84 -6.45
N MET A 57 -0.05 1.55 -6.79
CA MET A 57 1.16 0.87 -7.22
C MET A 57 1.78 1.50 -8.46
N THR A 58 0.98 1.71 -9.50
CA THR A 58 1.47 2.32 -10.75
C THR A 58 2.05 3.70 -10.48
N SER A 59 1.30 4.58 -9.78
CA SER A 59 1.77 5.93 -9.50
C SER A 59 3.04 5.96 -8.64
N GLN A 60 3.16 5.09 -7.64
CA GLN A 60 4.35 5.07 -6.79
C GLN A 60 5.55 4.48 -7.49
N LEU A 61 5.39 3.37 -8.23
CA LEU A 61 6.48 2.79 -9.00
C LEU A 61 6.99 3.72 -10.11
N GLU A 62 6.11 4.51 -10.73
CA GLU A 62 6.49 5.54 -11.72
C GLU A 62 7.26 6.70 -11.08
N ALA A 63 6.99 7.01 -9.81
CA ALA A 63 7.67 8.07 -9.07
C ALA A 63 9.00 7.61 -8.43
N LEU A 64 9.28 6.31 -8.39
CA LEU A 64 10.48 5.79 -7.75
C LEU A 64 11.75 6.09 -8.55
N PRO A 65 12.86 6.46 -7.89
CA PRO A 65 14.17 6.47 -8.50
C PRO A 65 14.54 5.10 -9.08
N ALA A 66 15.32 5.10 -10.15
CA ALA A 66 15.78 3.85 -10.77
C ALA A 66 16.58 3.00 -9.78
N GLY A 67 16.18 1.74 -9.63
CA GLY A 67 16.82 0.79 -8.71
C GLY A 67 16.36 0.89 -7.25
N ALA A 68 15.53 1.87 -6.90
CA ALA A 68 14.89 1.93 -5.60
C ALA A 68 13.79 0.86 -5.46
N ARG A 69 13.46 0.52 -4.21
CA ARG A 69 12.40 -0.43 -3.88
C ARG A 69 11.28 0.25 -3.12
N LEU A 70 10.09 -0.33 -3.22
CA LEU A 70 8.90 0.09 -2.49
C LEU A 70 8.52 -0.97 -1.47
N GLU A 71 8.25 -0.54 -0.24
CA GLU A 71 7.78 -1.38 0.84
C GLU A 71 6.50 -0.81 1.45
N TRP A 72 5.46 -1.63 1.52
CA TRP A 72 4.18 -1.30 2.15
C TRP A 72 4.03 -2.05 3.47
N ILE A 73 3.77 -1.30 4.55
CA ILE A 73 3.67 -1.83 5.92
C ILE A 73 2.26 -1.61 6.46
N PHE A 74 1.47 -2.67 6.54
CA PHE A 74 0.13 -2.61 7.11
C PHE A 74 0.19 -2.79 8.63
N THR A 75 -0.55 -1.98 9.39
CA THR A 75 -0.43 -1.97 10.86
C THR A 75 -1.70 -2.26 11.64
N THR A 76 -2.87 -2.13 11.02
CA THR A 76 -4.15 -2.08 11.76
C THR A 76 -5.21 -3.06 11.23
N PHE A 77 -5.02 -3.64 10.03
CA PHE A 77 -6.00 -4.53 9.39
C PHE A 77 -5.34 -5.68 8.62
N GLU A 78 -5.32 -6.88 9.21
CA GLU A 78 -4.68 -8.05 8.59
C GLU A 78 -5.45 -8.58 7.37
N GLU A 79 -6.78 -8.62 7.42
CA GLU A 79 -7.62 -9.10 6.31
C GLU A 79 -7.39 -8.26 5.04
N LEU A 80 -7.48 -6.93 5.17
CA LEU A 80 -7.16 -6.00 4.09
C LEU A 80 -5.73 -6.21 3.56
N ALA A 81 -4.75 -6.42 4.44
CA ALA A 81 -3.37 -6.68 4.04
C ALA A 81 -3.26 -7.96 3.19
N GLN A 82 -4.06 -9.01 3.47
CA GLN A 82 -4.10 -10.24 2.68
C GLN A 82 -4.79 -10.05 1.32
N ILE A 83 -5.88 -9.28 1.25
CA ILE A 83 -6.56 -8.97 0.00
C ILE A 83 -5.61 -8.18 -0.92
N VAL A 84 -4.96 -7.13 -0.40
CA VAL A 84 -3.99 -6.34 -1.14
C VAL A 84 -2.79 -7.21 -1.57
N ARG A 85 -2.27 -8.07 -0.68
CA ARG A 85 -1.19 -9.01 -1.01
C ARG A 85 -1.56 -9.93 -2.18
N THR A 86 -2.80 -10.39 -2.21
CA THR A 86 -3.31 -11.21 -3.31
C THR A 86 -3.37 -10.41 -4.61
N ALA A 87 -3.87 -9.17 -4.56
CA ALA A 87 -3.91 -8.28 -5.72
C ALA A 87 -2.51 -7.97 -6.28
N VAL A 88 -1.55 -7.64 -5.42
CA VAL A 88 -0.15 -7.38 -5.75
C VAL A 88 0.50 -8.59 -6.41
N ARG A 89 0.34 -9.78 -5.84
CA ARG A 89 0.89 -11.03 -6.40
C ARG A 89 0.30 -11.35 -7.76
N ARG A 90 -1.01 -11.18 -7.96
CA ARG A 90 -1.68 -11.40 -9.25
C ARG A 90 -1.20 -10.43 -10.33
N ALA A 91 -0.98 -9.16 -9.95
CA ALA A 91 -0.48 -8.13 -10.84
C ALA A 91 1.05 -8.18 -11.06
N ARG A 92 1.77 -9.01 -10.29
CA ARG A 92 3.24 -9.15 -10.32
C ARG A 92 3.98 -7.84 -10.07
N PHE A 93 3.45 -6.99 -9.18
CA PHE A 93 4.15 -5.76 -8.81
C PHE A 93 5.38 -6.07 -7.95
N PRO A 94 6.53 -5.41 -8.21
CA PRO A 94 7.78 -5.64 -7.49
C PRO A 94 7.84 -4.84 -6.18
N ILE A 95 6.95 -5.17 -5.23
CA ILE A 95 6.91 -4.51 -3.92
C ILE A 95 7.08 -5.51 -2.78
N ASP A 96 7.66 -5.04 -1.68
CA ASP A 96 7.74 -5.77 -0.43
C ASP A 96 6.53 -5.40 0.45
N MET A 97 5.74 -6.40 0.86
CA MET A 97 4.57 -6.19 1.73
C MET A 97 4.77 -6.81 3.10
N LYS A 98 4.56 -6.02 4.14
CA LYS A 98 4.63 -6.45 5.54
C LYS A 98 3.33 -6.14 6.27
N PHE A 99 3.00 -6.98 7.25
CA PHE A 99 2.01 -6.67 8.26
C PHE A 99 2.72 -6.66 9.62
N ILE A 100 2.68 -5.52 10.30
CA ILE A 100 3.32 -5.30 11.60
C ILE A 100 2.25 -4.67 12.51
N PRO A 101 1.55 -5.47 13.32
CA PRO A 101 0.50 -4.93 14.18
C PRO A 101 1.10 -3.95 15.19
N LEU A 102 0.50 -2.77 15.34
CA LEU A 102 0.86 -1.87 16.44
C LEU A 102 0.44 -2.55 17.75
N LYS A 103 1.39 -2.68 18.68
CA LYS A 103 1.06 -3.12 20.05
C LYS A 103 0.11 -2.07 20.64
N LYS A 104 -1.07 -2.53 21.05
CA LYS A 104 -2.00 -1.74 21.87
C LYS A 104 -1.40 -1.51 23.25
#